data_AF-R4LSL4-F1
#
_entry.id   AF-R4LSL4-F1
#
_cell.length_a   1.000
_cell.length_b   1.000
_cell.length_c   1.000
_cell.angle_alpha   90.00
_cell.angle_beta   90.00
_cell.angle_gamma   90.00
#
_symmetry.space_group_name_H-M   'P 1'
#
loop_
_entity.id
_entity.type
_entity.pdbx_description
1 polymer ?
#
loop_
_entity_poly.entity_id
_entity_poly.type
_entity_poly.pdbx_seq_one_letter_code
_entity_poly.pdbx_strand_id
1 'polypeptide(L)'
;MPLATPAHAGDLPGYLRALRRLADADDLGTAYAGCTIALEVAGREDDGTGLAMAYSQRSSVARRLGDLPAARGDAEAAAELLGTSGVPEDSAVAALLLSRRLAVLLDLGDTAGADRLLAASTLAAELPDEPEFLLLRYVRGCLHAASARLGEGLADLYHCGERLAARRSDRPSILPWRSAAAAVLHRLGAAEAAERLVAEEIALARVAGLASALGRALRVQGQIRAGEPGLAAAEESVRVLQNTPRRFELATALVDLGGLLNAARRRAQARRVLRDGLELAEECGSPGLVARAKRSYGGKGSGPQSLG
;
A
#
# COMPACT_ATOMS: atom_id res chain seq x y z
N MET A 1 4.80 19.73 -16.52
CA MET A 1 5.20 19.59 -17.94
C MET A 1 4.67 18.25 -18.41
N PRO A 2 3.90 18.17 -19.50
CA PRO A 2 3.41 16.90 -20.00
C PRO A 2 4.60 15.98 -20.30
N LEU A 3 4.52 14.72 -19.88
CA LEU A 3 5.53 13.73 -20.22
C LEU A 3 5.51 13.50 -21.73
N ALA A 4 6.68 13.53 -22.37
CA ALA A 4 6.78 13.18 -23.78
C ALA A 4 6.31 11.73 -23.97
N THR A 5 5.38 11.52 -24.90
CA THR A 5 4.89 10.19 -25.28
C THR A 5 6.05 9.36 -25.84
N PRO A 6 6.26 8.11 -25.38
CA PRO A 6 7.30 7.25 -25.93
C PRO A 6 6.96 6.90 -27.37
N ALA A 7 7.94 7.00 -28.27
CA ALA A 7 7.74 6.65 -29.68
C ALA A 7 8.02 5.16 -29.93
N HIS A 8 8.97 4.60 -29.17
CA HIS A 8 9.45 3.22 -29.33
C HIS A 8 9.56 2.50 -27.98
N ALA A 9 9.62 1.17 -28.02
CA ALA A 9 9.80 0.34 -26.83
C ALA A 9 11.08 0.71 -26.04
N GLY A 10 12.14 1.13 -26.74
CA GLY A 10 13.38 1.61 -26.11
C GLY A 10 13.22 2.81 -25.18
N ASP A 11 12.14 3.61 -25.33
CA ASP A 11 11.85 4.77 -24.48
C ASP A 11 11.16 4.40 -23.16
N LEU A 12 10.56 3.20 -23.10
CA LEU A 12 9.69 2.77 -22.00
C LEU A 12 10.38 2.76 -20.63
N PRO A 13 11.65 2.34 -20.47
CA PRO A 13 12.30 2.38 -19.15
C PRO A 13 12.41 3.80 -18.56
N GLY A 14 12.65 4.81 -19.40
CA GLY A 14 12.64 6.22 -18.99
C GLY A 14 11.24 6.70 -18.65
N TYR A 15 10.29 6.39 -19.54
CA TYR A 15 8.89 6.79 -19.42
C TYR A 15 8.22 6.20 -18.16
N LEU A 16 8.35 4.90 -17.92
CA LEU A 16 7.79 4.22 -16.75
C LEU A 16 8.37 4.74 -15.42
N ARG A 17 9.66 5.12 -15.39
CA ARG A 17 10.25 5.80 -14.22
C ARG A 17 9.60 7.15 -13.96
N ALA A 18 9.25 7.90 -15.00
CA ALA A 18 8.55 9.17 -14.86
C ALA A 18 7.10 8.97 -14.37
N LEU A 19 6.38 7.98 -14.90
CA LEU A 19 5.04 7.62 -14.44
C LEU A 19 5.03 7.20 -12.97
N ARG A 20 6.05 6.47 -12.51
CA ARG A 20 6.21 6.14 -11.09
C ARG A 20 6.33 7.40 -10.22
N ARG A 21 7.12 8.39 -10.65
CA ARG A 21 7.26 9.67 -9.93
C ARG A 21 5.96 10.45 -9.88
N LEU A 22 5.19 10.50 -10.97
CA LEU A 22 3.84 11.08 -10.97
C LEU A 22 2.94 10.37 -9.97
N ALA A 23 2.95 9.03 -9.97
CA ALA A 23 2.15 8.24 -9.04
C ALA A 23 2.55 8.44 -7.57
N ASP A 24 3.84 8.65 -7.28
CA ASP A 24 4.34 8.95 -5.95
C ASP A 24 4.03 10.40 -5.52
N ALA A 25 3.70 11.28 -6.46
CA ALA A 25 3.19 12.64 -6.24
C ALA A 25 1.66 12.73 -6.30
N ASP A 26 0.96 11.59 -6.28
CA ASP A 26 -0.50 11.47 -6.38
C ASP A 26 -1.15 11.99 -7.69
N ASP A 27 -0.36 12.23 -8.74
CA ASP A 27 -0.90 12.42 -10.08
C ASP A 27 -1.25 11.05 -10.71
N LEU A 28 -2.18 10.35 -10.06
CA LEU A 28 -2.56 8.98 -10.39
C LEU A 28 -3.32 8.90 -11.72
N GLY A 29 -4.10 9.94 -12.06
CA GLY A 29 -4.83 10.00 -13.32
C GLY A 29 -3.88 10.05 -14.52
N THR A 30 -2.90 10.96 -14.49
CA THR A 30 -1.88 11.06 -15.54
C THR A 30 -1.00 9.81 -15.57
N ALA A 31 -0.60 9.29 -14.41
CA ALA A 31 0.18 8.07 -14.33
C ALA A 31 -0.57 6.88 -14.95
N TYR A 32 -1.87 6.72 -14.69
CA TYR A 32 -2.70 5.65 -15.23
C TYR A 32 -2.83 5.74 -16.75
N ALA A 33 -3.18 6.93 -17.26
CA ALA A 33 -3.28 7.18 -18.69
C ALA A 33 -1.95 6.91 -19.41
N GLY A 34 -0.83 7.35 -18.83
CA GLY A 34 0.50 7.06 -19.36
C GLY A 34 0.85 5.57 -19.35
N CYS A 35 0.41 4.80 -18.34
CA CYS A 35 0.63 3.36 -18.36
C CYS A 35 -0.15 2.68 -19.51
N THR A 36 -1.35 3.17 -19.84
CA THR A 36 -2.11 2.69 -21.01
C THR A 36 -1.36 2.95 -22.31
N ILE A 37 -0.77 4.15 -22.48
CA ILE A 37 0.09 4.46 -23.63
C ILE A 37 1.30 3.53 -23.68
N ALA A 38 1.96 3.27 -22.54
CA ALA A 38 3.11 2.39 -22.48
C ALA A 38 2.75 0.95 -22.92
N LEU A 39 1.56 0.46 -22.57
CA LEU A 39 1.04 -0.84 -23.01
C LEU A 39 0.81 -0.89 -24.52
N GLU A 40 0.22 0.15 -25.11
CA GLU A 40 0.00 0.24 -26.56
C GLU A 40 1.33 0.23 -27.33
N VAL A 41 2.32 0.99 -26.86
CA VAL A 41 3.65 1.04 -27.47
C VAL A 41 4.38 -0.30 -27.36
N ALA A 42 4.40 -0.90 -26.17
CA ALA A 42 5.04 -2.19 -25.97
C ALA A 42 4.36 -3.31 -26.79
N GLY A 43 3.02 -3.29 -26.87
CA GLY A 43 2.26 -4.27 -27.65
C GLY A 43 2.46 -4.15 -29.15
N ARG A 44 2.58 -2.92 -29.68
CA ARG A 44 2.85 -2.70 -31.12
C ARG A 44 4.21 -3.22 -31.57
N GLU A 45 5.21 -3.20 -30.68
CA GLU A 45 6.59 -3.61 -30.98
C GLU A 45 6.94 -4.99 -30.41
N ASP A 46 5.95 -5.73 -29.89
CA ASP A 46 6.10 -7.07 -29.30
C ASP A 46 7.16 -7.13 -28.17
N ASP A 47 7.29 -6.05 -27.41
CA ASP A 47 8.19 -5.97 -26.25
C ASP A 47 7.52 -6.56 -25.01
N GLY A 48 7.64 -7.87 -24.85
CA GLY A 48 7.07 -8.61 -23.71
C GLY A 48 7.55 -8.09 -22.34
N THR A 49 8.81 -7.66 -22.23
CA THR A 49 9.33 -7.11 -20.96
C THR A 49 8.75 -5.72 -20.69
N GLY A 50 8.67 -4.87 -21.72
CA GLY A 50 8.00 -3.58 -21.65
C GLY A 50 6.53 -3.70 -21.26
N LEU A 51 5.80 -4.66 -21.85
CA LEU A 51 4.41 -4.98 -21.50
C LEU A 51 4.30 -5.38 -20.02
N ALA A 52 5.11 -6.34 -19.57
CA ALA A 52 5.08 -6.80 -18.18
C ALA A 52 5.33 -5.64 -17.20
N MET A 53 6.30 -4.78 -17.50
CA MET A 53 6.62 -3.61 -16.67
C MET A 53 5.52 -2.54 -16.69
N ALA A 54 4.89 -2.29 -17.83
CA ALA A 54 3.80 -1.34 -17.98
C ALA A 54 2.52 -1.81 -17.25
N TYR A 55 2.14 -3.08 -17.41
CA TYR A 55 1.05 -3.70 -16.64
C TYR A 55 1.32 -3.61 -15.14
N SER A 56 2.55 -3.96 -14.74
CA SER A 56 2.93 -3.91 -13.33
C SER A 56 2.84 -2.49 -12.77
N GLN A 57 3.27 -1.46 -13.50
CA GLN A 57 3.11 -0.07 -13.05
C GLN A 57 1.64 0.35 -13.01
N ARG A 58 0.83 -0.02 -14.01
CA ARG A 58 -0.61 0.29 -14.05
C ARG A 58 -1.36 -0.35 -12.89
N SER A 59 -1.03 -1.60 -12.56
CA SER A 59 -1.52 -2.29 -11.36
C SER A 59 -1.27 -1.47 -10.09
N SER A 60 -0.04 -0.99 -9.91
CA SER A 60 0.29 -0.14 -8.75
C SER A 60 -0.51 1.16 -8.73
N VAL A 61 -0.86 1.74 -9.87
CA VAL A 61 -1.66 2.98 -9.94
C VAL A 61 -3.14 2.68 -9.69
N ALA A 62 -3.69 1.65 -10.33
CA ALA A 62 -5.07 1.17 -10.13
C ALA A 62 -5.35 0.86 -8.65
N ARG A 63 -4.43 0.14 -7.99
CA ARG A 63 -4.52 -0.16 -6.55
C ARG A 63 -4.66 1.12 -5.71
N ARG A 64 -3.87 2.15 -6.04
CA ARG A 64 -3.88 3.44 -5.33
C ARG A 64 -5.15 4.25 -5.63
N LEU A 65 -5.66 4.17 -6.86
CA LEU A 65 -6.96 4.75 -7.26
C LEU A 65 -8.15 4.03 -6.61
N GLY A 66 -7.93 2.84 -6.05
CA GLY A 66 -8.95 2.01 -5.43
C GLY A 66 -9.60 1.01 -6.38
N ASP A 67 -9.17 0.90 -7.63
CA ASP A 67 -9.65 -0.15 -8.53
C ASP A 67 -8.83 -1.44 -8.32
N LEU A 68 -9.16 -2.19 -7.26
CA LEU A 68 -8.48 -3.46 -6.95
C LEU A 68 -8.72 -4.57 -8.00
N PRO A 69 -9.91 -4.69 -8.63
CA PRO A 69 -10.11 -5.63 -9.73
C PRO A 69 -9.15 -5.36 -10.90
N ALA A 70 -9.04 -4.12 -11.38
CA ALA A 70 -8.08 -3.79 -12.44
C ALA A 70 -6.64 -3.99 -11.96
N ALA A 71 -6.33 -3.60 -10.71
CA ALA A 71 -5.00 -3.79 -10.14
C ALA A 71 -4.58 -5.27 -10.12
N ARG A 72 -5.51 -6.16 -9.78
CA ARG A 72 -5.28 -7.61 -9.77
C ARG A 72 -5.06 -8.14 -11.17
N GLY A 73 -5.95 -7.82 -12.12
CA GLY A 73 -5.82 -8.27 -13.51
C GLY A 73 -4.49 -7.84 -14.13
N ASP A 74 -4.10 -6.58 -13.94
CA ASP A 74 -2.82 -6.06 -14.41
C ASP A 74 -1.62 -6.73 -13.72
N ALA A 75 -1.70 -7.04 -12.43
CA ALA A 75 -0.61 -7.71 -11.71
C ALA A 75 -0.44 -9.18 -12.14
N GLU A 76 -1.55 -9.86 -12.43
CA GLU A 76 -1.56 -11.23 -12.95
C GLU A 76 -1.01 -11.27 -14.39
N ALA A 77 -1.49 -10.38 -15.28
CA ALA A 77 -0.97 -10.25 -16.65
C ALA A 77 0.54 -9.96 -16.69
N ALA A 78 1.04 -9.08 -15.82
CA ALA A 78 2.47 -8.80 -15.72
C ALA A 78 3.29 -10.04 -15.34
N ALA A 79 2.78 -10.89 -14.46
CA ALA A 79 3.48 -12.11 -14.05
C ALA A 79 3.41 -13.22 -15.11
N GLU A 80 2.31 -13.35 -15.83
CA GLU A 80 2.21 -14.29 -16.96
C GLU A 80 3.23 -13.96 -18.05
N LEU A 81 3.33 -12.68 -18.42
CA LEU A 81 4.31 -12.20 -19.40
C LEU A 81 5.76 -12.41 -18.93
N LEU A 82 6.03 -12.19 -17.64
CA LEU A 82 7.36 -12.44 -17.07
C LEU A 82 7.71 -13.93 -17.11
N GLY A 83 6.75 -14.82 -16.85
CA GLY A 83 6.95 -16.27 -16.90
C GLY A 83 7.38 -16.78 -18.28
N THR A 84 7.08 -16.03 -19.35
CA THR A 84 7.46 -16.38 -20.73
C THR A 84 8.62 -15.55 -21.28
N SER A 85 9.14 -14.55 -20.55
CA SER A 85 10.16 -13.62 -21.07
C SER A 85 11.60 -14.11 -20.94
N GLY A 86 11.83 -15.20 -20.19
CA GLY A 86 13.18 -15.70 -19.88
C GLY A 86 13.95 -14.84 -18.87
N VAL A 87 13.32 -13.82 -18.28
CA VAL A 87 13.91 -13.03 -17.19
C VAL A 87 14.07 -13.92 -15.95
N PRO A 88 15.24 -13.92 -15.28
CA PRO A 88 15.47 -14.73 -14.09
C PRO A 88 14.45 -14.44 -12.97
N GLU A 89 13.99 -15.50 -12.30
CA GLU A 89 12.98 -15.42 -11.23
C GLU A 89 13.45 -14.68 -9.97
N ASP A 90 14.76 -14.57 -9.77
CA ASP A 90 15.42 -13.84 -8.68
C ASP A 90 15.82 -12.41 -9.06
N SER A 91 15.49 -11.96 -10.27
CA SER A 91 15.85 -10.63 -10.75
C SER A 91 15.09 -9.49 -10.04
N ALA A 92 15.63 -8.28 -10.13
CA ALA A 92 14.97 -7.06 -9.67
C ALA A 92 13.58 -6.83 -10.31
N VAL A 93 13.39 -7.25 -11.56
CA VAL A 93 12.10 -7.16 -12.26
C VAL A 93 11.11 -8.15 -11.63
N ALA A 94 11.52 -9.39 -11.40
CA ALA A 94 10.69 -10.39 -10.73
C ALA A 94 10.29 -9.93 -9.31
N ALA A 95 11.24 -9.38 -8.54
CA ALA A 95 10.99 -8.84 -7.21
C ALA A 95 9.96 -7.69 -7.23
N LEU A 96 10.08 -6.77 -8.19
CA LEU A 96 9.14 -5.67 -8.36
C LEU A 96 7.72 -6.17 -8.68
N LEU A 97 7.58 -7.10 -9.62
CA LEU A 97 6.28 -7.64 -10.02
C LEU A 97 5.64 -8.44 -8.86
N LEU A 98 6.42 -9.27 -8.17
CA LEU A 98 5.98 -10.00 -6.98
C LEU A 98 5.48 -9.05 -5.89
N SER A 99 6.24 -7.98 -5.60
CA SER A 99 5.86 -7.01 -4.55
C SER A 99 4.50 -6.37 -4.81
N ARG A 100 4.16 -6.08 -6.08
CA ARG A 100 2.87 -5.47 -6.44
C ARG A 100 1.72 -6.47 -6.36
N ARG A 101 1.94 -7.72 -6.77
CA ARG A 101 0.96 -8.81 -6.57
C ARG A 101 0.65 -9.04 -5.11
N LEU A 102 1.68 -9.11 -4.26
CA LEU A 102 1.52 -9.26 -2.81
C LEU A 102 0.74 -8.07 -2.21
N ALA A 103 1.04 -6.85 -2.63
CA ALA A 103 0.32 -5.66 -2.16
C ALA A 103 -1.17 -5.70 -2.54
N VAL A 104 -1.51 -6.13 -3.76
CA VAL A 104 -2.90 -6.29 -4.19
C VAL A 104 -3.62 -7.35 -3.35
N LEU A 105 -2.98 -8.52 -3.12
CA LEU A 105 -3.58 -9.58 -2.30
C LEU A 105 -3.82 -9.14 -0.85
N LEU A 106 -2.90 -8.36 -0.27
CA LEU A 106 -3.07 -7.78 1.07
C LEU A 106 -4.27 -6.81 1.12
N ASP A 107 -4.42 -5.95 0.11
CA ASP A 107 -5.54 -4.99 0.04
C ASP A 107 -6.89 -5.69 -0.23
N LEU A 108 -6.89 -6.82 -0.92
CA LEU A 108 -8.06 -7.70 -1.08
C LEU A 108 -8.42 -8.46 0.21
N GLY A 109 -7.48 -8.52 1.17
CA GLY A 109 -7.60 -9.31 2.40
C GLY A 109 -7.27 -10.80 2.23
N ASP A 110 -6.65 -11.20 1.12
CA ASP A 110 -6.19 -12.56 0.86
C ASP A 110 -4.76 -12.77 1.37
N THR A 111 -4.59 -12.65 2.69
CA THR A 111 -3.29 -12.85 3.35
C THR A 111 -2.75 -14.27 3.13
N ALA A 112 -3.63 -15.28 3.14
CA ALA A 112 -3.24 -16.67 2.90
C ALA A 112 -2.74 -16.91 1.46
N GLY A 113 -3.39 -16.29 0.47
CA GLY A 113 -2.93 -16.30 -0.92
C GLY A 113 -1.59 -15.58 -1.09
N ALA A 114 -1.41 -14.44 -0.43
CA ALA A 114 -0.14 -13.72 -0.44
C ALA A 114 1.01 -14.54 0.17
N ASP A 115 0.76 -15.22 1.29
CA ASP A 115 1.75 -16.12 1.92
C ASP A 115 2.12 -17.28 0.99
N ARG A 116 1.14 -17.94 0.37
CA ARG A 116 1.40 -19.01 -0.62
C ARG A 116 2.20 -18.50 -1.81
N LEU A 117 1.86 -17.31 -2.31
CA LEU A 117 2.56 -16.70 -3.44
C LEU A 117 4.01 -16.39 -3.10
N LEU A 118 4.27 -15.81 -1.92
CA LEU A 118 5.64 -15.53 -1.48
C LEU A 118 6.42 -16.84 -1.27
N ALA A 119 5.82 -17.83 -0.60
CA ALA A 119 6.48 -19.11 -0.31
C ALA A 119 6.86 -19.92 -1.57
N ALA A 120 6.13 -19.74 -2.67
CA ALA A 120 6.44 -20.37 -3.96
C ALA A 120 7.55 -19.64 -4.75
N SER A 121 7.97 -18.45 -4.32
CA SER A 121 9.02 -17.67 -4.99
C SER A 121 10.40 -18.02 -4.48
N THR A 122 11.40 -17.97 -5.36
CA THR A 122 12.83 -17.99 -5.02
C THR A 122 13.25 -16.83 -4.10
N LEU A 123 12.44 -15.75 -4.05
CA LEU A 123 12.65 -14.56 -3.24
C LEU A 123 11.98 -14.64 -1.85
N ALA A 124 11.48 -15.82 -1.44
CA ALA A 124 10.89 -16.02 -0.11
C ALA A 124 11.92 -15.85 1.02
N ALA A 125 13.16 -16.30 0.77
CA ALA A 125 14.23 -16.41 1.76
C ALA A 125 15.01 -15.09 1.91
N GLU A 126 16.34 -15.13 1.84
CA GLU A 126 17.17 -13.92 1.97
C GLU A 126 17.04 -13.05 0.72
N LEU A 127 16.56 -11.83 0.91
CA LEU A 127 16.49 -10.84 -0.17
C LEU A 127 17.85 -10.14 -0.27
N PRO A 128 18.36 -9.93 -1.50
CA PRO A 128 19.53 -9.09 -1.69
C PRO A 128 19.39 -7.70 -1.06
N ASP A 129 20.50 -7.10 -0.68
CA ASP A 129 20.53 -5.81 0.00
C ASP A 129 20.73 -4.62 -0.95
N GLU A 130 20.09 -4.70 -2.12
CA GLU A 130 20.11 -3.66 -3.14
C GLU A 130 18.83 -2.80 -3.12
N PRO A 131 18.89 -1.55 -3.62
CA PRO A 131 17.73 -0.66 -3.67
C PRO A 131 16.48 -1.25 -4.34
N GLU A 132 16.67 -2.08 -5.35
CA GLU A 132 15.64 -2.65 -6.20
C GLU A 132 14.71 -3.60 -5.41
N PHE A 133 15.21 -4.23 -4.35
CA PHE A 133 14.48 -5.19 -3.53
C PHE A 133 13.73 -4.55 -2.35
N LEU A 134 13.93 -3.25 -2.09
CA LEU A 134 13.33 -2.58 -0.93
C LEU A 134 11.79 -2.61 -0.95
N LEU A 135 11.16 -2.53 -2.11
CA LEU A 135 9.70 -2.59 -2.20
C LEU A 135 9.19 -4.01 -1.85
N LEU A 136 9.86 -5.05 -2.33
CA LEU A 136 9.52 -6.42 -1.97
C LEU A 136 9.70 -6.65 -0.47
N ARG A 137 10.82 -6.19 0.10
CA ARG A 137 11.07 -6.27 1.55
C ARG A 137 10.00 -5.56 2.36
N TYR A 138 9.61 -4.34 1.96
CA TYR A 138 8.52 -3.61 2.61
C TYR A 138 7.20 -4.38 2.58
N VAL A 139 6.79 -4.88 1.41
CA VAL A 139 5.53 -5.62 1.27
C VAL A 139 5.59 -6.95 2.01
N ARG A 140 6.74 -7.63 2.02
CA ARG A 140 6.98 -8.84 2.82
C ARG A 140 6.84 -8.55 4.32
N GLY A 141 7.40 -7.44 4.79
CA GLY A 141 7.23 -7.00 6.18
C GLY A 141 5.76 -6.78 6.56
N CYS A 142 4.98 -6.14 5.67
CA CYS A 142 3.54 -5.99 5.82
C CYS A 142 2.80 -7.35 5.81
N LEU A 143 3.20 -8.28 4.95
CA LEU A 143 2.63 -9.63 4.89
C LEU A 143 2.92 -10.45 6.15
N HIS A 144 4.16 -10.41 6.65
CA HIS A 144 4.53 -11.04 7.92
C HIS A 144 3.69 -10.49 9.06
N ALA A 145 3.55 -9.16 9.15
CA ALA A 145 2.69 -8.53 10.13
C ALA A 145 1.21 -8.98 10.00
N ALA A 146 0.65 -9.01 8.79
CA ALA A 146 -0.71 -9.47 8.53
C ALA A 146 -0.91 -10.94 8.93
N SER A 147 0.15 -11.76 8.82
CA SER A 147 0.18 -13.19 9.16
C SER A 147 0.62 -13.46 10.61
N ALA A 148 0.52 -12.44 11.49
CA ALA A 148 0.90 -12.49 12.91
C ALA A 148 2.39 -12.79 13.21
N ARG A 149 3.26 -12.77 12.21
CA ARG A 149 4.73 -12.85 12.34
C ARG A 149 5.33 -11.47 12.59
N LEU A 150 4.98 -10.89 13.74
CA LEU A 150 5.25 -9.48 14.03
C LEU A 150 6.74 -9.13 14.09
N GLY A 151 7.58 -10.01 14.67
CA GLY A 151 9.02 -9.80 14.76
C GLY A 151 9.71 -9.77 13.39
N GLU A 152 9.42 -10.77 12.55
CA GLU A 152 9.90 -10.81 11.16
C GLU A 152 9.43 -9.58 10.37
N GLY A 153 8.16 -9.23 10.50
CA GLY A 153 7.59 -8.06 9.84
C GLY A 153 8.26 -6.75 10.26
N LEU A 154 8.52 -6.59 11.56
CA LEU A 154 9.20 -5.41 12.09
C LEU A 154 10.64 -5.31 11.58
N ALA A 155 11.37 -6.43 11.56
CA ALA A 155 12.75 -6.46 11.08
C ALA A 155 12.86 -6.01 9.62
N ASP A 156 12.01 -6.51 8.73
CA ASP A 156 11.99 -6.10 7.33
C ASP A 156 11.67 -4.61 7.16
N LEU A 157 10.71 -4.08 7.94
CA LEU A 157 10.30 -2.68 7.86
C LEU A 157 11.39 -1.73 8.39
N TYR A 158 12.10 -2.09 9.46
CA TYR A 158 13.22 -1.32 9.97
C TYR A 158 14.42 -1.36 9.01
N HIS A 159 14.71 -2.53 8.41
CA HIS A 159 15.75 -2.64 7.38
C HIS A 159 15.49 -1.69 6.22
N CYS A 160 14.23 -1.56 5.78
CA CYS A 160 13.86 -0.56 4.77
C CYS A 160 14.20 0.86 5.23
N GLY A 161 13.88 1.22 6.47
CA GLY A 161 14.18 2.53 7.05
C GLY A 161 15.68 2.84 7.10
N GLU A 162 16.48 1.89 7.59
CA GLU A 162 17.95 2.01 7.67
C GLU A 162 18.57 2.26 6.28
N ARG A 163 18.15 1.48 5.28
CA ARG A 163 18.67 1.61 3.92
C ARG A 163 18.21 2.90 3.22
N LEU A 164 17.00 3.38 3.47
CA LEU A 164 16.52 4.66 2.95
C LEU A 164 17.24 5.86 3.57
N ALA A 165 17.51 5.80 4.88
CA ALA A 165 18.24 6.82 5.62
C ALA A 165 19.69 6.91 5.14
N ALA A 166 20.39 5.78 4.99
CA ALA A 166 21.76 5.74 4.46
C ALA A 166 21.89 6.39 3.07
N ARG A 167 20.83 6.32 2.26
CA ARG A 167 20.77 6.90 0.91
C ARG A 167 20.21 8.32 0.86
N ARG A 168 19.82 8.92 2.00
CA ARG A 168 19.15 10.24 2.08
C ARG A 168 17.93 10.33 1.15
N SER A 169 17.20 9.22 1.03
CA SER A 169 16.10 9.04 0.08
C SER A 169 14.75 8.76 0.75
N ASP A 170 14.73 8.82 2.08
CA ASP A 170 13.59 8.54 2.93
C ASP A 170 12.47 9.56 2.72
N ARG A 171 11.42 9.14 2.00
CA ARG A 171 10.24 9.94 1.68
C ARG A 171 8.98 9.14 2.00
N PRO A 172 8.07 9.68 2.85
CA PRO A 172 6.82 8.99 3.22
C PRO A 172 5.92 8.56 2.05
N SER A 173 6.03 9.21 0.89
CA SER A 173 5.23 8.88 -0.29
C SER A 173 5.71 7.64 -1.07
N ILE A 174 6.98 7.26 -0.92
CA ILE A 174 7.60 6.17 -1.71
C ILE A 174 7.48 4.83 -0.98
N LEU A 175 7.94 4.78 0.27
CA LEU A 175 7.87 3.60 1.13
C LEU A 175 7.48 4.06 2.56
N PRO A 176 6.22 3.92 2.97
CA PRO A 176 5.74 4.36 4.28
C PRO A 176 6.08 3.34 5.38
N TRP A 177 7.37 3.05 5.52
CA TRP A 177 7.87 2.04 6.44
C TRP A 177 7.61 2.42 7.90
N ARG A 178 7.63 3.72 8.26
CA ARG A 178 7.35 4.19 9.63
C ARG A 178 5.91 3.91 10.03
N SER A 179 4.94 4.25 9.18
CA SER A 179 3.53 3.92 9.41
C SER A 179 3.31 2.41 9.58
N ALA A 180 3.91 1.58 8.73
CA ALA A 180 3.79 0.13 8.83
C ALA A 180 4.44 -0.41 10.11
N ALA A 181 5.67 0.03 10.44
CA ALA A 181 6.39 -0.40 11.63
C ALA A 181 5.70 0.09 12.91
N ALA A 182 5.15 1.30 12.93
CA ALA A 182 4.38 1.83 14.07
C ALA A 182 3.13 0.98 14.35
N ALA A 183 2.42 0.55 13.31
CA ALA A 183 1.29 -0.37 13.46
C ALA A 183 1.71 -1.72 14.06
N VAL A 184 2.88 -2.25 13.68
CA VAL A 184 3.46 -3.48 14.24
C VAL A 184 3.89 -3.29 15.70
N LEU A 185 4.61 -2.20 16.00
CA LEU A 185 5.04 -1.85 17.36
C LEU A 185 3.84 -1.70 18.31
N HIS A 186 2.76 -1.09 17.84
CA HIS A 186 1.53 -0.98 18.62
C HIS A 186 0.95 -2.36 18.98
N ARG A 187 0.90 -3.29 18.02
CA ARG A 187 0.45 -4.68 18.25
C ARG A 187 1.38 -5.46 19.18
N LEU A 188 2.67 -5.10 19.24
CA LEU A 188 3.65 -5.63 20.19
C LEU A 188 3.58 -4.97 21.57
N GLY A 189 2.70 -3.99 21.80
CA GLY A 189 2.60 -3.26 23.06
C GLY A 189 3.63 -2.14 23.25
N ALA A 190 4.47 -1.86 22.25
CA ALA A 190 5.50 -0.82 22.28
C ALA A 190 4.92 0.56 21.89
N ALA A 191 3.91 1.01 22.64
CA ALA A 191 3.10 2.20 22.28
C ALA A 191 3.92 3.49 22.13
N GLU A 192 4.90 3.75 23.01
CA GLU A 192 5.74 4.94 22.92
C GLU A 192 6.61 4.95 21.66
N ALA A 193 7.18 3.79 21.30
CA ALA A 193 7.98 3.65 20.09
C ALA A 193 7.11 3.82 18.84
N ALA A 194 5.91 3.24 18.84
CA ALA A 194 4.93 3.42 17.77
C ALA A 194 4.54 4.90 17.59
N GLU A 195 4.26 5.61 18.69
CA GLU A 195 3.88 7.02 18.66
C GLU A 195 5.02 7.91 18.14
N ARG A 196 6.26 7.70 18.60
CA ARG A 196 7.41 8.46 18.09
C ARG A 196 7.57 8.27 16.58
N LEU A 197 7.48 7.03 16.11
CA LEU A 197 7.73 6.68 14.71
C LEU A 197 6.64 7.25 13.77
N VAL A 198 5.37 7.17 14.17
CA VAL A 198 4.27 7.75 13.37
C VAL A 198 4.29 9.29 13.42
N ALA A 199 4.65 9.90 14.56
CA ALA A 199 4.78 11.35 14.67
C ALA A 199 5.88 11.91 13.76
N GLU A 200 6.99 11.17 13.60
CA GLU A 200 8.04 11.52 12.64
C GLU A 200 7.52 11.49 11.20
N GLU A 201 6.78 10.45 10.79
CA GLU A 201 6.19 10.39 9.44
C GLU A 201 5.20 11.53 9.19
N ILE A 202 4.37 11.87 10.19
CA ILE A 202 3.43 13.01 10.14
C ILE A 202 4.20 14.33 9.94
N ALA A 203 5.28 14.56 10.69
CA ALA A 203 6.08 15.77 10.56
C ALA A 203 6.70 15.88 9.16
N LEU A 204 7.29 14.81 8.65
CA LEU A 204 7.86 14.74 7.30
C LEU A 204 6.78 15.00 6.23
N ALA A 205 5.62 14.37 6.35
CA ALA A 205 4.52 14.54 5.40
C ALA A 205 3.95 15.96 5.40
N ARG A 206 3.84 16.61 6.57
CA ARG A 206 3.41 18.02 6.67
C ARG A 206 4.42 18.96 6.03
N VAL A 207 5.71 18.82 6.35
CA VAL A 207 6.77 19.67 5.77
C VAL A 207 6.82 19.54 4.24
N ALA A 208 6.62 18.33 3.72
CA ALA A 208 6.68 18.05 2.29
C ALA A 208 5.34 18.27 1.55
N GLY A 209 4.24 18.59 2.24
CA GLY A 209 2.92 18.75 1.62
C GLY A 209 2.33 17.45 1.04
N LEU A 210 2.70 16.29 1.58
CA LEU A 210 2.29 14.97 1.06
C LEU A 210 0.96 14.52 1.68
N ALA A 211 -0.16 15.00 1.14
CA ALA A 211 -1.50 14.77 1.70
C ALA A 211 -1.82 13.28 1.92
N SER A 212 -1.60 12.41 0.92
CA SER A 212 -1.88 10.98 1.08
C SER A 212 -1.02 10.29 2.13
N ALA A 213 0.25 10.69 2.24
CA ALA A 213 1.14 10.14 3.27
C ALA A 213 0.73 10.61 4.67
N LEU A 214 0.37 11.90 4.79
CA LEU A 214 -0.15 12.47 6.03
C LEU A 214 -1.42 11.75 6.48
N GLY A 215 -2.38 11.56 5.56
CA GLY A 215 -3.63 10.85 5.85
C GLY A 215 -3.40 9.43 6.35
N ARG A 216 -2.51 8.67 5.71
CA ARG A 216 -2.14 7.31 6.17
C ARG A 216 -1.47 7.32 7.54
N ALA A 217 -0.52 8.23 7.79
CA ALA A 217 0.17 8.29 9.07
C ALA A 217 -0.79 8.69 10.22
N LEU A 218 -1.68 9.66 9.98
CA LEU A 218 -2.74 10.03 10.92
C LEU A 218 -3.70 8.88 11.23
N ARG A 219 -4.03 8.03 10.23
CA ARG A 219 -4.84 6.82 10.43
C ARG A 219 -4.17 5.88 11.43
N VAL A 220 -2.87 5.63 11.26
CA VAL A 220 -2.09 4.79 12.16
C VAL A 220 -1.99 5.40 13.56
N GLN A 221 -1.73 6.71 13.66
CA GLN A 221 -1.72 7.42 14.94
C GLN A 221 -3.07 7.33 15.67
N GLY A 222 -4.18 7.38 14.92
CA GLY A 222 -5.53 7.22 15.47
C GLY A 222 -5.76 5.86 16.14
N GLN A 223 -5.11 4.80 15.66
CA GLN A 223 -5.15 3.47 16.28
C GLN A 223 -4.21 3.36 17.50
N ILE A 224 -3.07 4.06 17.46
CA ILE A 224 -2.07 4.03 18.54
C ILE A 224 -2.56 4.77 19.78
N ARG A 225 -3.17 5.94 19.58
CA ARG A 225 -3.64 6.80 20.67
C ARG A 225 -5.00 6.34 21.17
N ALA A 226 -5.15 6.27 22.49
CA ALA A 226 -6.44 5.99 23.12
C ALA A 226 -7.33 7.24 23.18
N GLY A 227 -8.66 7.02 23.19
CA GLY A 227 -9.64 8.07 23.47
C GLY A 227 -9.75 9.18 22.43
N GLU A 228 -10.06 10.40 22.88
CA GLU A 228 -10.25 11.57 22.02
C GLU A 228 -9.04 11.92 21.14
N PRO A 229 -7.78 11.84 21.60
CA PRO A 229 -6.62 12.07 20.74
C PRO A 229 -6.55 11.12 19.54
N GLY A 230 -6.95 9.85 19.71
CA GLY A 230 -6.99 8.87 18.63
C GLY A 230 -8.13 9.15 17.64
N LEU A 231 -9.31 9.49 18.16
CA LEU A 231 -10.44 9.92 17.33
C LEU A 231 -10.11 11.16 16.50
N ALA A 232 -9.52 12.19 17.10
CA ALA A 232 -9.15 13.42 16.40
C ALA A 232 -8.16 13.16 15.26
N ALA A 233 -7.16 12.29 15.47
CA ALA A 233 -6.21 11.90 14.42
C ALA A 233 -6.90 11.12 13.28
N ALA A 234 -7.82 10.20 13.60
CA ALA A 234 -8.58 9.45 12.60
C ALA A 234 -9.56 10.35 11.81
N GLU A 235 -10.17 11.34 12.44
CA GLU A 235 -11.01 12.34 11.77
C GLU A 235 -10.19 13.26 10.86
N GLU A 236 -8.99 13.69 11.28
CA GLU A 236 -8.05 14.42 10.41
C GLU A 236 -7.61 13.56 9.22
N SER A 237 -7.32 12.27 9.44
CA SER A 237 -6.98 11.32 8.37
C SER A 237 -8.06 11.27 7.28
N VAL A 238 -9.33 11.09 7.66
CA VAL A 238 -10.45 11.07 6.72
C VAL A 238 -10.55 12.40 5.96
N ARG A 239 -10.50 13.54 6.66
CA ARG A 239 -10.58 14.87 6.02
C ARG A 239 -9.46 15.11 5.00
N VAL A 240 -8.24 14.68 5.32
CA VAL A 240 -7.10 14.81 4.41
C VAL A 240 -7.30 13.90 3.18
N LEU A 241 -7.62 12.62 3.40
CA LEU A 241 -7.73 11.62 2.32
C LEU A 241 -8.91 11.88 1.38
N GLN A 242 -9.99 12.51 1.84
CA GLN A 242 -11.13 12.95 1.01
C GLN A 242 -10.70 13.86 -0.15
N ASN A 243 -9.59 14.58 0.00
CA ASN A 243 -9.05 15.49 -1.01
C ASN A 243 -7.90 14.86 -1.82
N THR A 244 -7.76 13.54 -1.77
CA THR A 244 -6.72 12.80 -2.50
C THR A 244 -7.37 11.76 -3.42
N PRO A 245 -6.67 11.32 -4.49
CA PRO A 245 -7.17 10.24 -5.34
C PRO A 245 -7.06 8.84 -4.69
N ARG A 246 -6.60 8.75 -3.43
CA ARG A 246 -6.34 7.48 -2.73
C ARG A 246 -7.61 6.85 -2.14
N ARG A 247 -8.53 6.43 -3.00
CA ARG A 247 -9.85 5.93 -2.58
C ARG A 247 -9.79 4.75 -1.61
N PHE A 248 -8.89 3.80 -1.84
CA PHE A 248 -8.77 2.63 -0.94
C PHE A 248 -8.25 3.01 0.46
N GLU A 249 -7.32 3.95 0.56
CA GLU A 249 -6.85 4.46 1.86
C GLU A 249 -7.96 5.25 2.58
N LEU A 250 -8.77 6.02 1.84
CA LEU A 250 -9.95 6.70 2.39
C LEU A 250 -10.97 5.69 2.94
N ALA A 251 -11.29 4.64 2.19
CA ALA A 251 -12.19 3.57 2.64
C ALA A 251 -11.66 2.93 3.93
N THR A 252 -10.37 2.66 3.96
CA THR A 252 -9.69 2.09 5.14
C THR A 252 -9.77 3.04 6.33
N ALA A 253 -9.54 4.35 6.14
CA ALA A 253 -9.63 5.37 7.18
C ALA A 253 -11.06 5.51 7.76
N LEU A 254 -12.09 5.47 6.90
CA LEU A 254 -13.49 5.48 7.33
C LEU A 254 -13.81 4.26 8.20
N VAL A 255 -13.40 3.06 7.77
CA VAL A 255 -13.63 1.83 8.55
C VAL A 255 -12.89 1.87 9.89
N ASP A 256 -11.65 2.36 9.91
CA ASP A 256 -10.83 2.53 11.12
C ASP A 256 -11.48 3.54 12.09
N LEU A 257 -11.90 4.71 11.60
CA LEU A 257 -12.61 5.72 12.39
C LEU A 257 -13.93 5.18 12.95
N GLY A 258 -14.70 4.45 12.13
CA GLY A 258 -15.92 3.78 12.58
C GLY A 258 -15.68 2.80 13.73
N GLY A 259 -14.58 2.06 13.69
CA GLY A 259 -14.12 1.20 14.78
C GLY A 259 -13.83 1.98 16.07
N LEU A 260 -13.09 3.08 15.97
CA LEU A 260 -12.78 3.95 17.12
C LEU A 260 -14.04 4.59 17.71
N LEU A 261 -14.97 5.06 16.87
CA LEU A 261 -16.25 5.63 17.32
C LEU A 261 -17.11 4.60 18.06
N ASN A 262 -17.10 3.33 17.62
CA ASN A 262 -17.76 2.24 18.33
C ASN A 262 -17.12 1.99 19.71
N ALA A 263 -15.79 1.98 19.79
CA ALA A 263 -15.05 1.84 21.05
C ALA A 263 -15.39 2.98 22.03
N ALA A 264 -15.51 4.21 21.52
CA ALA A 264 -15.95 5.39 22.27
C ALA A 264 -17.47 5.45 22.53
N ARG A 265 -18.21 4.38 22.25
CA ARG A 265 -19.68 4.28 22.40
C ARG A 265 -20.50 5.30 21.59
N ARG A 266 -19.90 5.97 20.60
CA ARG A 266 -20.55 6.95 19.68
C ARG A 266 -21.26 6.26 18.51
N ARG A 267 -22.13 5.29 18.82
CA ARG A 267 -22.74 4.35 17.83
C ARG A 267 -23.46 5.04 16.66
N ALA A 268 -24.14 6.15 16.89
CA ALA A 268 -24.87 6.86 15.83
C ALA A 268 -23.94 7.53 14.81
N GLN A 269 -22.76 7.99 15.24
CA GLN A 269 -21.72 8.50 14.34
C GLN A 269 -21.00 7.35 13.66
N ALA A 270 -20.63 6.31 14.41
CA ALA A 270 -19.99 5.10 13.87
C ALA A 270 -20.78 4.49 12.71
N ARG A 271 -22.11 4.35 12.85
CA ARG A 271 -22.96 3.80 11.77
C ARG A 271 -22.96 4.63 10.49
N ARG A 272 -22.84 5.95 10.57
CA ARG A 272 -22.77 6.82 9.39
C ARG A 272 -21.43 6.61 8.68
N VAL A 273 -20.34 6.78 9.43
CA VAL A 273 -18.97 6.63 8.89
C VAL A 273 -18.73 5.21 8.34
N LEU A 274 -19.23 4.17 9.00
CA LEU A 274 -19.09 2.78 8.53
C LEU A 274 -19.94 2.47 7.31
N ARG A 275 -21.04 3.19 7.07
CA ARG A 275 -21.81 3.06 5.83
C ARG A 275 -21.01 3.60 4.67
N ASP A 276 -20.48 4.82 4.79
CA ASP A 276 -19.66 5.45 3.77
C ASP A 276 -18.39 4.62 3.49
N GLY A 277 -17.76 4.09 4.54
CA GLY A 277 -16.61 3.20 4.43
C GLY A 277 -16.95 1.85 3.79
N LEU A 278 -18.13 1.30 4.02
CA LEU A 278 -18.60 0.07 3.39
C LEU A 278 -18.86 0.29 1.90
N GLU A 279 -19.61 1.33 1.55
CA GLU A 279 -19.92 1.70 0.16
C GLU A 279 -18.62 1.90 -0.64
N LEU A 280 -17.69 2.70 -0.12
CA LEU A 280 -16.41 2.93 -0.79
C LEU A 280 -15.54 1.65 -0.87
N ALA A 281 -15.62 0.75 0.12
CA ALA A 281 -14.91 -0.53 0.06
C ALA A 281 -15.50 -1.49 -0.99
N GLU A 282 -16.82 -1.47 -1.18
CA GLU A 282 -17.51 -2.22 -2.24
C GLU A 282 -17.16 -1.65 -3.62
N GLU A 283 -17.17 -0.33 -3.78
CA GLU A 283 -16.69 0.36 -4.99
C GLU A 283 -15.23 0.03 -5.31
N CYS A 284 -14.37 -0.05 -4.29
CA CYS A 284 -12.97 -0.41 -4.49
C CYS A 284 -12.76 -1.90 -4.82
N GLY A 285 -13.79 -2.73 -4.68
CA GLY A 285 -13.68 -4.17 -4.90
C GLY A 285 -12.78 -4.88 -3.88
N SER A 286 -12.79 -4.49 -2.60
CA SER A 286 -12.02 -5.16 -1.54
C SER A 286 -12.91 -6.04 -0.64
N PRO A 287 -12.95 -7.38 -0.85
CA PRO A 287 -13.73 -8.28 0.00
C PRO A 287 -13.30 -8.23 1.47
N GLY A 288 -11.99 -8.15 1.72
CA GLY A 288 -11.42 -8.05 3.07
C GLY A 288 -11.88 -6.80 3.83
N LEU A 289 -11.85 -5.64 3.18
CA LEU A 289 -12.29 -4.39 3.80
C LEU A 289 -13.80 -4.35 4.00
N VAL A 290 -14.58 -4.86 3.03
CA VAL A 290 -16.04 -5.03 3.15
C VAL A 290 -16.41 -5.90 4.35
N ALA A 291 -15.74 -7.05 4.51
CA ALA A 291 -15.97 -7.93 5.65
C ALA A 291 -15.61 -7.23 6.97
N ARG A 292 -14.54 -6.43 6.99
CA ARG A 292 -14.14 -5.65 8.16
C ARG A 292 -15.15 -4.56 8.52
N ALA A 293 -15.64 -3.81 7.52
CA ALA A 293 -16.68 -2.81 7.71
C ALA A 293 -17.96 -3.42 8.29
N LYS A 294 -18.42 -4.57 7.75
CA LYS A 294 -19.60 -5.30 8.22
C LYS A 294 -19.44 -5.78 9.67
N ARG A 295 -18.27 -6.28 10.07
CA ARG A 295 -17.98 -6.67 11.48
C ARG A 295 -18.08 -5.46 12.42
N SER A 296 -17.47 -4.35 12.05
CA SER A 296 -17.55 -3.10 12.82
C SER A 296 -18.98 -2.56 12.88
N TYR A 297 -19.77 -2.71 11.80
CA TYR A 297 -21.17 -2.27 11.75
C TYR A 297 -22.06 -3.08 12.72
N GLY A 298 -21.80 -4.39 12.84
CA GLY A 298 -22.48 -5.27 13.79
C GLY A 298 -22.13 -5.04 15.26
N GLY A 299 -21.27 -4.07 15.59
CA GLY A 299 -20.89 -3.72 16.96
C GLY A 299 -19.94 -4.72 17.64
N LYS A 300 -19.48 -5.75 16.91
CA LYS A 300 -18.36 -6.60 17.34
C LYS A 300 -17.06 -5.83 17.04
N GLY A 301 -16.72 -4.89 17.93
CA GLY A 301 -15.45 -4.18 17.86
C GLY A 301 -14.30 -5.19 17.83
N SER A 302 -13.40 -5.04 16.86
CA SER A 302 -12.12 -5.73 16.85
C SER A 302 -11.24 -5.15 17.96
N GLY A 303 -11.46 -5.61 19.20
CA GLY A 303 -10.48 -5.46 20.26
C GLY A 303 -9.26 -6.33 19.97
N PRO A 304 -8.08 -6.02 20.53
CA PRO A 304 -6.91 -6.88 20.42
C PRO A 304 -7.27 -8.27 20.94
N GLN A 305 -7.02 -9.30 20.15
CA GLN A 305 -7.09 -10.68 20.62
C GLN A 305 -6.03 -10.83 21.71
N SER A 306 -6.45 -10.84 22.97
CA SER A 306 -5.61 -11.30 24.06
C SER A 306 -5.31 -12.77 23.82
N LEU A 307 -4.07 -13.04 23.44
CA LEU A 307 -3.49 -14.38 23.51
C LEU A 307 -3.45 -14.77 25.00
N GLY A 308 -4.33 -15.71 25.37
CA GLY A 308 -4.13 -16.56 26.52
C GLY A 308 -3.33 -17.80 26.12
#